data_AF-A0A2V6MX22-F1
#
_entry.id   AF-A0A2V6MX22-F1
#
_cell.length_a   1.000
_cell.length_b   1.000
_cell.length_c   1.000
_cell.angle_alpha   90.00
_cell.angle_beta   90.00
_cell.angle_gamma   90.00
#
_symmetry.space_group_name_H-M   'P 1'
#
loop_
_entity.id
_entity.type
_entity.pdbx_description
1 polymer ?
#
loop_
_entity_poly.entity_id
_entity_poly.type
_entity_poly.pdbx_seq_one_letter_code
_entity_poly.pdbx_strand_id
1 'polypeptide(L)'
;MIDMFSQIFRFRVVALISLCGAMVSIAATKNEPGPRLMPGLGDVHHPVSTKNREAQQFFDQGLKLVYGFNHDEARRSFQRAAELDPKLAMAWWGVALTLGPNYNLPVDLEREKAGYDAVQRAVSLQENASEPERAYINALTVRYSNDPHVDLHALDRAYKEAMGKLAARYPDDLDAVTLYAESAMNLNPWKLWTADGKPAEGTDEIVATLESVLKRDPNHLGANHYYIHAVEASPHPERALPSAARLEKLAPAEGHLAHMPAHIYARVGDHFASAHCNEAAIAADKKFLGETQEQGIYRMMYYSHNLHFLAFASCMNGNFAAAKDAAAKLVANVAPGVKSMPMLEGFLPTPIVVLFAFEHWNDLLKLPVPDPSFVTTNAVWHSLRGVAFANTGRTAEAEQEQKQFRELAAKIPPEQMYDMLNNVGAVFKIHEHLLAAEIARSRHDDKAAIDSLKQAIAA
;
A
#
# COMPACT_ATOMS: atom_id res chain seq x y z
N MET A 1 25.50 -23.14 -18.68
CA MET A 1 24.94 -23.95 -19.78
C MET A 1 23.43 -23.81 -19.67
N ILE A 2 22.89 -22.73 -20.24
CA ILE A 2 22.44 -22.66 -21.64
C ILE A 2 21.12 -23.45 -21.79
N ASP A 3 20.03 -22.67 -21.73
CA ASP A 3 19.03 -22.56 -22.78
C ASP A 3 18.35 -23.86 -23.25
N MET A 4 17.05 -23.99 -22.93
CA MET A 4 15.98 -24.47 -23.81
C MET A 4 14.77 -24.79 -22.94
N PHE A 5 13.68 -24.04 -23.11
CA PHE A 5 12.39 -24.58 -23.55
C PHE A 5 11.35 -23.46 -23.49
N SER A 6 11.31 -22.71 -24.60
CA SER A 6 10.18 -21.92 -25.03
C SER A 6 9.25 -22.80 -25.89
N GLN A 7 7.95 -22.51 -25.81
CA GLN A 7 6.84 -22.95 -26.65
C GLN A 7 6.21 -24.33 -26.38
N ILE A 8 4.97 -24.30 -25.86
CA ILE A 8 3.71 -24.67 -26.55
C ILE A 8 2.69 -24.99 -25.45
N PHE A 9 1.76 -24.07 -25.17
CA PHE A 9 0.41 -24.45 -24.76
C PHE A 9 -0.59 -23.39 -25.23
N ARG A 10 -1.26 -23.72 -26.34
CA ARG A 10 -2.50 -23.09 -26.77
C ARG A 10 -3.62 -23.63 -25.87
N PHE A 11 -4.21 -22.78 -25.03
CA PHE A 11 -5.56 -23.03 -24.54
C PHE A 11 -6.44 -21.83 -24.88
N ARG A 12 -7.49 -22.13 -25.65
CA ARG A 12 -8.60 -21.24 -25.95
C ARG A 12 -9.36 -20.98 -24.64
N VAL A 13 -9.17 -19.83 -24.03
CA VAL A 13 -10.12 -19.30 -23.04
C VAL A 13 -11.22 -18.62 -23.84
N VAL A 14 -12.39 -19.24 -23.86
CA VAL A 14 -13.63 -18.58 -24.29
C VAL A 14 -13.93 -17.53 -23.22
N ALA A 15 -13.59 -16.28 -23.51
CA ALA A 15 -13.99 -15.13 -22.72
C ALA A 15 -15.52 -14.98 -22.82
N LEU A 16 -16.23 -15.45 -21.80
CA LEU A 16 -17.61 -15.04 -21.57
C LEU A 16 -17.56 -13.63 -20.99
N ILE A 17 -17.72 -12.68 -21.91
CA ILE A 17 -17.96 -11.27 -21.67
C ILE A 17 -19.25 -11.17 -20.86
N SER A 18 -19.14 -11.06 -19.54
CA SER A 18 -20.19 -10.51 -18.70
C SER A 18 -19.96 -9.00 -18.64
N LEU A 19 -20.66 -8.30 -19.53
CA LEU A 19 -20.94 -6.86 -19.44
C LEU A 19 -21.66 -6.61 -18.11
N CYS A 20 -20.91 -6.25 -17.07
CA CYS A 20 -21.39 -5.44 -15.96
C CYS A 20 -20.38 -4.32 -15.78
N GLY A 21 -20.43 -3.37 -16.71
CA GLY A 21 -19.89 -2.04 -16.49
C GLY A 21 -20.68 -1.41 -15.35
N ALA A 22 -20.15 -1.52 -14.13
CA ALA A 22 -20.42 -0.51 -13.13
C ALA A 22 -19.75 0.76 -13.66
N MET A 23 -20.54 1.63 -14.27
CA MET A 23 -20.13 3.01 -14.50
C MET A 23 -19.77 3.60 -13.14
N VAL A 24 -18.49 3.62 -12.78
CA VAL A 24 -17.99 4.66 -11.89
C VAL A 24 -17.96 5.90 -12.77
N SER A 25 -19.11 6.54 -12.88
CA SER A 25 -19.19 7.86 -13.45
C SER A 25 -18.27 8.74 -12.62
N ILE A 26 -17.20 9.27 -13.19
CA ILE A 26 -16.52 10.48 -12.72
C ILE A 26 -17.48 11.65 -13.01
N ALA A 27 -18.68 11.58 -12.44
CA ALA A 27 -19.44 12.76 -12.14
C ALA A 27 -18.88 13.22 -10.80
N ALA A 28 -18.14 14.34 -10.81
CA ALA A 28 -17.99 15.14 -9.61
C ALA A 28 -19.38 15.22 -8.97
N THR A 29 -19.54 14.57 -7.82
CA THR A 29 -20.76 14.68 -7.04
C THR A 29 -20.94 16.17 -6.82
N LYS A 30 -22.05 16.74 -7.30
CA LYS A 30 -22.34 18.18 -7.29
C LYS A 30 -22.36 18.80 -5.87
N ASN A 31 -22.01 18.04 -4.83
CA ASN A 31 -22.08 18.36 -3.42
C ASN A 31 -20.78 18.10 -2.63
N GLU A 32 -19.64 17.80 -3.27
CA GLU A 32 -18.38 17.80 -2.53
C GLU A 32 -17.94 19.24 -2.19
N PRO A 33 -17.58 19.54 -0.92
CA PRO A 33 -16.98 20.83 -0.59
C PRO A 33 -15.74 21.06 -1.45
N GLY A 34 -15.56 22.28 -1.96
CA GLY A 34 -14.35 22.62 -2.71
C GLY A 34 -13.08 22.35 -1.89
N PRO A 35 -11.93 22.07 -2.55
CA PRO A 35 -10.68 21.76 -1.85
C PRO A 35 -10.30 22.90 -0.90
N ARG A 36 -9.82 22.56 0.29
CA ARG A 36 -9.42 23.54 1.32
C ARG A 36 -7.96 23.32 1.69
N LEU A 37 -7.31 24.39 2.14
CA LEU A 37 -5.97 24.27 2.70
C LEU A 37 -6.02 23.53 4.04
N MET A 38 -5.25 22.46 4.14
CA MET A 38 -5.20 21.54 5.27
C MET A 38 -3.94 21.85 6.10
N PRO A 39 -4.09 22.24 7.37
CA PRO A 39 -2.94 22.43 8.24
C PRO A 39 -2.34 21.06 8.64
N GLY A 40 -1.03 21.04 8.93
CA GLY A 40 -0.37 19.86 9.50
C GLY A 40 0.08 18.79 8.49
N LEU A 41 0.12 19.10 7.19
CA LEU A 41 0.64 18.22 6.13
C LEU A 41 2.17 18.35 5.90
N GLY A 42 2.88 19.05 6.79
CA GLY A 42 4.30 19.37 6.63
C GLY A 42 4.60 20.65 5.86
N ASP A 43 5.89 20.96 5.75
CA ASP A 43 6.40 22.25 5.28
C ASP A 43 7.15 22.14 3.94
N VAL A 44 6.55 21.43 2.99
CA VAL A 44 7.02 21.41 1.59
C VAL A 44 6.63 22.72 0.90
N HIS A 45 7.59 23.32 0.20
CA HIS A 45 7.38 24.46 -0.69
C HIS A 45 8.19 24.25 -1.97
N HIS A 46 7.50 24.11 -3.10
CA HIS A 46 8.13 23.93 -4.41
C HIS A 46 7.71 25.09 -5.32
N PRO A 47 8.58 26.09 -5.54
CA PRO A 47 8.21 27.30 -6.25
C PRO A 47 7.82 27.01 -7.71
N VAL A 48 6.66 27.51 -8.13
CA VAL A 48 6.18 27.40 -9.52
C VAL A 48 5.88 28.79 -10.10
N SER A 49 5.77 28.90 -11.42
CA SER A 49 5.67 30.18 -12.16
C SER A 49 4.38 30.98 -11.94
N THR A 50 3.58 30.64 -10.93
CA THR A 50 2.37 31.39 -10.57
C THR A 50 2.71 32.66 -9.80
N LYS A 51 1.89 33.70 -10.02
CA LYS A 51 1.87 34.91 -9.16
C LYS A 51 0.69 34.88 -8.18
N ASN A 52 -0.20 33.89 -8.30
CA ASN A 52 -1.33 33.73 -7.40
C ASN A 52 -0.85 32.96 -6.16
N ARG A 53 -0.79 33.65 -5.03
CA ARG A 53 -0.36 33.06 -3.75
C ARG A 53 -1.18 31.84 -3.35
N GLU A 54 -2.48 31.87 -3.59
CA GLU A 54 -3.36 30.75 -3.23
C GLU A 54 -3.12 29.55 -4.16
N ALA A 55 -2.86 29.78 -5.45
CA ALA A 55 -2.50 28.71 -6.38
C ALA A 55 -1.18 28.01 -5.97
N GLN A 56 -0.17 28.77 -5.54
CA GLN A 56 1.07 28.21 -4.99
C GLN A 56 0.79 27.33 -3.75
N GLN A 57 -0.06 27.80 -2.83
CA GLN A 57 -0.40 27.03 -1.62
C GLN A 57 -1.10 25.70 -1.93
N PHE A 58 -2.01 25.70 -2.92
CA PHE A 58 -2.66 24.47 -3.37
C PHE A 58 -1.71 23.54 -4.14
N PHE A 59 -0.76 24.09 -4.91
CA PHE A 59 0.30 23.29 -5.53
C PHE A 59 1.18 22.61 -4.47
N ASP A 60 1.65 23.37 -3.48
CA ASP A 60 2.46 22.86 -2.37
C ASP A 60 1.70 21.78 -1.58
N GLN A 61 0.40 22.01 -1.30
CA GLN A 61 -0.46 21.00 -0.67
C GLN A 61 -0.58 19.73 -1.52
N GLY A 62 -0.79 19.88 -2.83
CA GLY A 62 -0.83 18.75 -3.76
C GLY A 62 0.44 17.90 -3.67
N LEU A 63 1.62 18.54 -3.63
CA LEU A 63 2.89 17.82 -3.51
C LEU A 63 3.06 17.13 -2.15
N LYS A 64 2.64 17.77 -1.05
CA LYS A 64 2.61 17.13 0.30
C LYS A 64 1.76 15.86 0.30
N LEU A 65 0.59 15.92 -0.33
CA LEU A 65 -0.34 14.78 -0.43
C LEU A 65 0.16 13.70 -1.39
N VAL A 66 0.88 14.06 -2.46
CA VAL A 66 1.62 13.08 -3.29
C VAL A 66 2.66 12.35 -2.43
N TYR A 67 3.43 13.08 -1.63
CA TYR A 67 4.37 12.45 -0.71
C TYR A 67 3.67 11.58 0.34
N GLY A 68 2.45 11.90 0.76
CA GLY A 68 1.63 11.02 1.62
C GLY A 68 0.85 9.93 0.89
N PHE A 69 1.04 9.76 -0.42
CA PHE A 69 0.24 8.86 -1.27
C PHE A 69 -1.29 9.08 -1.24
N ASN A 70 -1.77 10.21 -0.72
CA ASN A 70 -3.16 10.63 -0.82
C ASN A 70 -3.44 11.29 -2.18
N HIS A 71 -3.33 10.50 -3.24
CA HIS A 71 -3.35 10.98 -4.63
C HIS A 71 -4.68 11.62 -5.04
N ASP A 72 -5.82 11.14 -4.52
CA ASP A 72 -7.12 11.69 -4.88
C ASP A 72 -7.32 13.11 -4.32
N GLU A 73 -6.91 13.37 -3.06
CA GLU A 73 -6.94 14.73 -2.50
C GLU A 73 -5.81 15.61 -3.06
N ALA A 74 -4.65 15.03 -3.39
CA ALA A 74 -3.59 15.73 -4.11
C ALA A 74 -4.09 16.25 -5.46
N ARG A 75 -4.80 15.40 -6.22
CA ARG A 75 -5.38 15.77 -7.52
C ARG A 75 -6.35 16.93 -7.39
N ARG A 76 -7.23 16.89 -6.38
CA ARG A 76 -8.16 17.98 -6.07
C ARG A 76 -7.43 19.29 -5.76
N SER A 77 -6.32 19.22 -5.03
CA SER A 77 -5.48 20.39 -4.73
C SER A 77 -4.83 20.96 -5.99
N PHE A 78 -4.25 20.13 -6.87
CA PHE A 78 -3.69 20.59 -8.14
C PHE A 78 -4.74 21.16 -9.10
N GLN A 79 -5.93 20.54 -9.18
CA GLN A 79 -7.06 21.08 -9.93
C GLN A 79 -7.46 22.47 -9.42
N ARG A 80 -7.50 22.66 -8.09
CA ARG A 80 -7.78 23.96 -7.50
C ARG A 80 -6.71 25.00 -7.83
N ALA A 81 -5.43 24.61 -7.86
CA ALA A 81 -4.37 25.50 -8.34
C ALA A 81 -4.56 25.89 -9.82
N ALA A 82 -4.98 24.97 -10.68
CA ALA A 82 -5.28 25.24 -12.09
C ALA A 82 -6.52 26.14 -12.28
N GLU A 83 -7.52 26.05 -11.40
CA GLU A 83 -8.67 26.97 -11.40
C GLU A 83 -8.26 28.40 -11.04
N LEU A 84 -7.37 28.53 -10.04
CA LEU A 84 -6.89 29.81 -9.53
C LEU A 84 -5.88 30.50 -10.45
N ASP A 85 -5.10 29.72 -11.20
CA ASP A 85 -4.20 30.17 -12.25
C ASP A 85 -4.29 29.26 -13.49
N PRO A 86 -5.17 29.58 -14.46
CA PRO A 86 -5.38 28.76 -15.65
C PRO A 86 -4.17 28.62 -16.59
N LYS A 87 -3.10 29.40 -16.37
CA LYS A 87 -1.85 29.34 -17.14
C LYS A 87 -0.74 28.55 -16.42
N LEU A 88 -0.98 28.11 -15.18
CA LEU A 88 -0.01 27.36 -14.39
C LEU A 88 0.13 25.93 -14.95
N ALA A 89 1.14 25.73 -15.82
CA ALA A 89 1.40 24.44 -16.44
C ALA A 89 1.68 23.34 -15.39
N MET A 90 2.39 23.67 -14.31
CA MET A 90 2.71 22.73 -13.24
C MET A 90 1.49 22.20 -12.48
N ALA A 91 0.37 22.94 -12.44
CA ALA A 91 -0.85 22.41 -11.83
C ALA A 91 -1.36 21.19 -12.61
N TRP A 92 -1.30 21.24 -13.95
CA TRP A 92 -1.67 20.08 -14.79
C TRP A 92 -0.62 18.96 -14.76
N TRP A 93 0.67 19.30 -14.59
CA TRP A 93 1.70 18.29 -14.29
C TRP A 93 1.38 17.55 -12.98
N GLY A 94 0.98 18.28 -11.93
CA GLY A 94 0.61 17.67 -10.65
C GLY A 94 -0.63 16.78 -10.76
N VAL A 95 -1.65 17.21 -11.51
CA VAL A 95 -2.81 16.36 -11.83
C VAL A 95 -2.35 15.07 -12.52
N ALA A 96 -1.50 15.17 -13.54
CA ALA A 96 -0.97 13.99 -14.22
C ALA A 96 -0.19 13.08 -13.27
N LEU A 97 0.71 13.63 -12.45
CA LEU A 97 1.53 12.87 -11.50
C LEU A 97 0.69 11.99 -10.57
N THR A 98 -0.43 12.52 -10.06
CA THR A 98 -1.33 11.78 -9.15
C THR A 98 -2.05 10.60 -9.83
N LEU A 99 -2.12 10.59 -11.16
CA LEU A 99 -2.79 9.55 -11.95
C LEU A 99 -1.85 8.43 -12.38
N GLY A 100 -0.53 8.60 -12.22
CA GLY A 100 0.45 7.54 -12.45
C GLY A 100 0.48 6.51 -11.32
N PRO A 101 1.21 5.40 -11.49
CA PRO A 101 1.41 4.45 -10.41
C PRO A 101 2.23 5.08 -9.28
N ASN A 102 2.04 4.56 -8.06
CA ASN A 102 2.95 4.76 -6.94
C ASN A 102 3.38 3.41 -6.37
N TYR A 103 4.23 3.40 -5.34
CA TYR A 103 4.79 2.18 -4.75
C TYR A 103 3.72 1.19 -4.26
N ASN A 104 2.52 1.69 -3.91
CA ASN A 104 1.43 0.91 -3.32
C ASN A 104 0.28 0.61 -4.28
N LEU A 105 0.17 1.36 -5.38
CA LEU A 105 -0.97 1.31 -6.28
C LEU A 105 -0.51 1.28 -7.75
N PRO A 106 -0.75 0.16 -8.47
CA PRO A 106 -0.53 0.13 -9.90
C PRO A 106 -1.53 1.03 -10.64
N VAL A 107 -1.21 1.41 -11.88
CA VAL A 107 -2.10 2.18 -12.73
C VAL A 107 -3.01 1.26 -13.56
N ASP A 108 -4.26 1.66 -13.73
CA ASP A 108 -5.19 1.03 -14.68
C ASP A 108 -5.27 1.85 -15.98
N LEU A 109 -5.84 1.27 -17.05
CA LEU A 109 -5.90 1.92 -18.36
C LEU A 109 -6.75 3.21 -18.37
N GLU A 110 -7.70 3.35 -17.45
CA GLU A 110 -8.53 4.56 -17.35
C GLU A 110 -7.73 5.71 -16.73
N ARG A 111 -7.02 5.45 -15.63
CA ARG A 111 -6.09 6.39 -14.99
C ARG A 111 -4.94 6.76 -15.92
N GLU A 112 -4.41 5.80 -16.68
CA GLU A 112 -3.39 6.03 -17.69
C GLU A 112 -3.86 7.05 -18.73
N LYS A 113 -5.07 6.84 -19.29
CA LYS A 113 -5.64 7.76 -20.28
C LYS A 113 -5.88 9.16 -19.70
N ALA A 114 -6.37 9.24 -18.47
CA ALA A 114 -6.58 10.52 -17.78
C ALA A 114 -5.26 11.24 -17.49
N GLY A 115 -4.21 10.50 -17.11
CA GLY A 115 -2.85 11.01 -16.92
C GLY A 115 -2.27 11.57 -18.21
N TYR A 116 -2.44 10.85 -19.32
CA TYR A 116 -2.08 11.34 -20.65
C TYR A 116 -2.76 12.68 -20.96
N ASP A 117 -4.08 12.78 -20.79
CA ASP A 117 -4.81 14.02 -21.11
C ASP A 117 -4.37 15.19 -20.22
N ALA A 118 -4.11 14.94 -18.94
CA ALA A 118 -3.59 15.94 -18.01
C ALA A 118 -2.19 16.42 -18.38
N VAL A 119 -1.26 15.52 -18.73
CA VAL A 119 0.11 15.93 -19.09
C VAL A 119 0.14 16.65 -20.44
N GLN A 120 -0.70 16.27 -21.41
CA GLN A 120 -0.85 17.03 -22.66
C GLN A 120 -1.39 18.45 -22.40
N ARG A 121 -2.25 18.62 -21.39
CA ARG A 121 -2.68 19.96 -20.97
C ARG A 121 -1.52 20.77 -20.40
N ALA A 122 -0.65 20.16 -19.58
CA ALA A 122 0.57 20.80 -19.09
C ALA A 122 1.51 21.23 -20.23
N VAL A 123 1.74 20.34 -21.20
CA VAL A 123 2.53 20.63 -22.42
C VAL A 123 1.95 21.82 -23.19
N SER A 124 0.62 21.91 -23.32
CA SER A 124 -0.03 23.03 -24.02
C SER A 124 0.18 24.40 -23.34
N LEU A 125 0.56 24.41 -22.06
CA LEU A 125 0.78 25.61 -21.25
C LEU A 125 2.27 25.90 -21.00
N GLN A 126 3.18 25.02 -21.43
CA GLN A 126 4.60 25.04 -21.05
C GLN A 126 5.36 26.32 -21.45
N GLU A 127 4.87 27.08 -22.42
CA GLU A 127 5.45 28.38 -22.80
C GLU A 127 5.34 29.42 -21.66
N ASN A 128 4.40 29.25 -20.74
CA ASN A 128 4.25 30.10 -19.56
C ASN A 128 5.10 29.61 -18.36
N ALA A 129 5.73 28.44 -18.48
CA ALA A 129 6.47 27.80 -17.40
C ALA A 129 7.95 28.20 -17.42
N SER A 130 8.61 28.18 -16.26
CA SER A 130 10.06 28.34 -16.15
C SER A 130 10.83 27.16 -16.79
N GLU A 131 12.13 27.30 -16.98
CA GLU A 131 12.94 26.22 -17.56
C GLU A 131 12.98 24.92 -16.72
N PRO A 132 13.09 24.97 -15.38
CA PRO A 132 12.94 23.78 -14.53
C PRO A 132 11.56 23.13 -14.67
N GLU A 133 10.48 23.91 -14.66
CA GLU A 133 9.11 23.40 -14.81
C GLU A 133 8.88 22.71 -16.15
N ARG A 134 9.41 23.28 -17.24
CA ARG A 134 9.39 22.60 -18.56
C ARG A 134 10.11 21.26 -18.52
N ALA A 135 11.20 21.15 -17.75
CA ALA A 135 11.90 19.87 -17.59
C ALA A 135 11.02 18.84 -16.88
N TYR A 136 10.31 19.23 -15.80
CA TYR A 136 9.34 18.36 -15.11
C TYR A 136 8.23 17.88 -16.02
N ILE A 137 7.62 18.80 -16.78
CA ILE A 137 6.57 18.48 -17.75
C ILE A 137 7.07 17.49 -18.79
N ASN A 138 8.25 17.74 -19.37
CA ASN A 138 8.84 16.85 -20.37
C ASN A 138 9.18 15.46 -19.80
N ALA A 139 9.69 15.41 -18.57
CA ALA A 139 9.99 14.15 -17.91
C ALA A 139 8.72 13.34 -17.65
N LEU A 140 7.65 13.96 -17.15
CA LEU A 140 6.40 13.25 -16.91
C LEU A 140 5.66 12.86 -18.19
N THR A 141 5.83 13.61 -19.28
CA THR A 141 5.17 13.32 -20.56
C THR A 141 5.48 11.92 -21.08
N VAL A 142 6.70 11.43 -20.89
CA VAL A 142 7.10 10.08 -21.38
C VAL A 142 6.52 8.94 -20.55
N ARG A 143 5.94 9.23 -19.37
CA ARG A 143 5.28 8.24 -18.52
C ARG A 143 3.92 7.82 -19.07
N TYR A 144 3.34 8.58 -19.99
CA TYR A 144 1.99 8.35 -20.46
C TYR A 144 1.91 8.11 -21.97
N SER A 145 0.97 7.25 -22.37
CA SER A 145 0.62 7.03 -23.78
C SER A 145 -0.89 7.02 -23.99
N ASN A 146 -1.34 7.40 -25.19
CA ASN A 146 -2.73 7.21 -25.61
C ASN A 146 -2.95 5.87 -26.33
N ASP A 147 -1.91 5.07 -26.50
CA ASP A 147 -1.98 3.74 -27.10
C ASP A 147 -2.54 2.74 -26.07
N PRO A 148 -3.72 2.14 -26.32
CA PRO A 148 -4.34 1.18 -25.39
C PRO A 148 -3.57 -0.14 -25.28
N HIS A 149 -2.54 -0.35 -26.11
CA HIS A 149 -1.69 -1.55 -26.11
C HIS A 149 -0.25 -1.26 -25.66
N VAL A 150 0.00 -0.09 -25.10
CA VAL A 150 1.33 0.29 -24.61
C VAL A 150 1.82 -0.64 -23.50
N ASP A 151 3.12 -0.89 -23.48
CA ASP A 151 3.79 -1.52 -22.34
C ASP A 151 3.95 -0.48 -21.22
N LEU A 152 3.07 -0.51 -20.23
CA LEU A 152 3.09 0.40 -19.08
C LEU A 152 4.43 0.35 -18.32
N HIS A 153 5.05 -0.83 -18.20
CA HIS A 153 6.34 -0.97 -17.52
C HIS A 153 7.47 -0.31 -18.33
N ALA A 154 7.38 -0.32 -19.67
CA ALA A 154 8.30 0.44 -20.51
C ALA A 154 8.15 1.96 -20.32
N LEU A 155 6.93 2.46 -20.13
CA LEU A 155 6.69 3.87 -19.84
C LEU A 155 7.27 4.29 -18.47
N ASP A 156 7.09 3.47 -17.44
CA ASP A 156 7.69 3.74 -16.12
C ASP A 156 9.23 3.74 -16.19
N ARG A 157 9.85 2.85 -16.98
CA ARG A 157 11.30 2.90 -17.23
C ARG A 157 11.72 4.20 -17.93
N ALA A 158 10.97 4.62 -18.96
CA ALA A 158 11.24 5.87 -19.65
C ALA A 158 11.11 7.09 -18.70
N TYR A 159 10.12 7.07 -17.81
CA TYR A 159 9.95 8.09 -16.78
C TYR A 159 11.13 8.12 -15.80
N LYS A 160 11.58 6.96 -15.31
CA LYS A 160 12.78 6.84 -14.45
C LYS A 160 14.00 7.46 -15.11
N GLU A 161 14.24 7.15 -16.38
CA GLU A 161 15.36 7.73 -17.14
C GLU A 161 15.23 9.24 -17.32
N ALA A 162 14.03 9.74 -17.60
CA ALA A 162 13.79 11.17 -17.78
C ALA A 162 13.94 11.94 -16.47
N MET A 163 13.44 11.40 -15.35
CA MET A 163 13.65 11.95 -14.01
C MET A 163 15.12 11.92 -13.60
N GLY A 164 15.88 10.89 -13.97
CA GLY A 164 17.32 10.84 -13.74
C GLY A 164 18.06 11.98 -14.46
N LYS A 165 17.68 12.28 -15.71
CA LYS A 165 18.22 13.44 -16.46
C LYS A 165 17.84 14.77 -15.80
N LEU A 166 16.61 14.88 -15.30
CA LEU A 166 16.13 16.08 -14.60
C LEU A 166 16.90 16.30 -13.29
N ALA A 167 17.01 15.29 -12.45
CA ALA A 167 17.75 15.32 -11.19
C ALA A 167 19.24 15.64 -11.40
N ALA A 168 19.86 15.09 -12.46
CA ALA A 168 21.24 15.41 -12.82
C ALA A 168 21.41 16.86 -13.29
N ARG A 169 20.40 17.43 -13.96
CA ARG A 169 20.42 18.80 -14.45
C ARG A 169 20.18 19.83 -13.35
N TYR A 170 19.33 19.50 -12.37
CA TYR A 170 18.96 20.36 -11.25
C TYR A 170 19.23 19.65 -9.91
N PRO A 171 20.51 19.37 -9.58
CA PRO A 171 20.85 18.60 -8.39
C PRO A 171 20.47 19.29 -7.08
N ASP A 172 20.23 20.61 -7.09
CA ASP A 172 19.79 21.40 -5.93
C ASP A 172 18.28 21.42 -5.73
N ASP A 173 17.52 20.91 -6.70
CA ASP A 173 16.10 20.63 -6.55
C ASP A 173 15.94 19.26 -5.87
N LEU A 174 15.74 19.26 -4.55
CA LEU A 174 15.63 18.02 -3.79
C LEU A 174 14.33 17.26 -4.08
N ASP A 175 13.27 17.94 -4.52
CA ASP A 175 12.03 17.28 -4.95
C ASP A 175 12.28 16.50 -6.25
N ALA A 176 13.06 17.05 -7.20
CA ALA A 176 13.48 16.35 -8.41
C ALA A 176 14.25 15.07 -8.11
N VAL A 177 15.24 15.16 -7.22
CA VAL A 177 16.07 14.02 -6.81
C VAL A 177 15.23 12.97 -6.07
N THR A 178 14.29 13.41 -5.23
CA THR A 178 13.37 12.52 -4.51
C THR A 178 12.40 11.80 -5.44
N LEU A 179 11.81 12.52 -6.41
CA LEU A 179 10.92 11.93 -7.41
C LEU A 179 11.67 11.00 -8.39
N TYR A 180 12.97 11.24 -8.62
CA TYR A 180 13.80 10.26 -9.33
C TYR A 180 13.90 8.95 -8.56
N ALA A 181 14.20 8.98 -7.26
CA ALA A 181 14.23 7.77 -6.44
C ALA A 181 12.88 7.05 -6.44
N GLU A 182 11.76 7.77 -6.30
CA GLU A 182 10.40 7.21 -6.37
C GLU A 182 10.12 6.52 -7.72
N SER A 183 10.47 7.17 -8.83
CA SER A 183 10.26 6.59 -10.16
C SER A 183 11.02 5.27 -10.34
N ALA A 184 12.20 5.14 -9.73
CA ALA A 184 12.97 3.91 -9.74
C ALA A 184 12.39 2.84 -8.80
N MET A 185 11.86 3.22 -7.63
CA MET A 185 11.17 2.31 -6.72
C MET A 185 9.96 1.65 -7.39
N ASN A 186 9.20 2.40 -8.19
CA ASN A 186 7.99 1.90 -8.86
C ASN A 186 8.26 0.89 -9.97
N LEU A 187 9.52 0.69 -10.40
CA LEU A 187 9.84 -0.37 -11.35
C LEU A 187 9.73 -1.77 -10.72
N ASN A 188 9.95 -1.86 -9.40
CA ASN A 188 9.95 -3.10 -8.63
C ASN A 188 9.30 -2.89 -7.24
N PRO A 189 8.01 -2.50 -7.19
CA PRO A 189 7.33 -2.21 -5.93
C PRO A 189 7.34 -3.45 -5.03
N TRP A 190 7.66 -3.24 -3.74
CA TRP A 190 7.79 -4.27 -2.71
C TRP A 190 8.84 -5.36 -2.99
N LYS A 191 9.71 -5.17 -3.99
CA LYS A 191 10.72 -6.14 -4.44
C LYS A 191 12.14 -5.54 -4.51
N LEU A 192 12.40 -4.52 -3.69
CA LEU A 192 13.73 -3.91 -3.58
C LEU A 192 14.74 -4.83 -2.88
N TRP A 193 14.26 -5.73 -2.04
CA TRP A 193 15.09 -6.71 -1.35
C TRP A 193 14.53 -8.11 -1.60
N THR A 194 15.44 -9.04 -1.84
CA THR A 194 15.14 -10.47 -1.89
C THR A 194 14.91 -11.02 -0.47
N ALA A 195 14.30 -12.20 -0.37
CA ALA A 195 14.02 -12.83 0.93
C ALA A 195 15.29 -13.12 1.77
N ASP A 196 16.44 -13.34 1.12
CA ASP A 196 17.75 -13.49 1.78
C ASP A 196 18.48 -12.15 2.01
N GLY A 197 17.80 -11.03 1.77
CA GLY A 197 18.28 -9.69 2.10
C GLY A 197 19.26 -9.10 1.09
N LYS A 198 19.38 -9.66 -0.12
CA LYS A 198 20.17 -9.04 -1.19
C LYS A 198 19.37 -7.94 -1.90
N PRO A 199 20.01 -6.81 -2.24
CA PRO A 199 19.35 -5.76 -3.02
C PRO A 199 19.02 -6.26 -4.42
N ALA A 200 17.82 -5.95 -4.90
CA ALA A 200 17.46 -6.10 -6.31
C ALA A 200 18.16 -5.02 -7.16
N GLU A 201 18.20 -5.21 -8.47
CA GLU A 201 18.79 -4.24 -9.41
C GLU A 201 18.22 -2.83 -9.19
N GLY A 202 19.11 -1.84 -9.08
CA GLY A 202 18.75 -0.43 -8.84
C GLY A 202 18.49 -0.05 -7.37
N THR A 203 18.39 -1.01 -6.45
CA THR A 203 18.07 -0.73 -5.04
C THR A 203 19.14 0.11 -4.34
N ASP A 204 20.41 -0.21 -4.53
CA ASP A 204 21.50 0.57 -3.94
C ASP A 204 21.54 2.01 -4.48
N GLU A 205 21.17 2.22 -5.75
CA GLU A 205 21.04 3.55 -6.35
C GLU A 205 19.90 4.35 -5.69
N ILE A 206 18.74 3.73 -5.49
CA ILE A 206 17.58 4.33 -4.80
C ILE A 206 17.98 4.76 -3.39
N VAL A 207 18.57 3.85 -2.61
CA VAL A 207 18.99 4.10 -1.23
C VAL A 207 20.01 5.25 -1.18
N ALA A 208 21.05 5.21 -2.01
CA ALA A 208 22.08 6.25 -2.04
C ALA A 208 21.51 7.62 -2.46
N THR A 209 20.54 7.64 -3.38
CA THR A 209 19.87 8.87 -3.82
C THR A 209 19.08 9.50 -2.68
N LEU A 210 18.28 8.71 -1.96
CA LEU A 210 17.48 9.18 -0.82
C LEU A 210 18.39 9.64 0.34
N GLU A 211 19.47 8.94 0.63
CA GLU A 211 20.45 9.34 1.65
C GLU A 211 21.14 10.66 1.31
N SER A 212 21.42 10.90 0.02
CA SER A 212 21.96 12.17 -0.45
C SER A 212 20.99 13.33 -0.18
N VAL A 213 19.69 13.15 -0.43
CA VAL A 213 18.66 14.15 -0.11
C VAL A 213 18.60 14.38 1.40
N LEU A 214 18.48 13.31 2.20
CA LEU A 214 18.36 13.40 3.65
C LEU A 214 19.59 14.00 4.35
N LYS A 215 20.77 13.89 3.74
CA LYS A 215 21.98 14.55 4.22
C LYS A 215 21.92 16.07 4.05
N ARG A 216 21.23 16.56 3.02
CA ARG A 216 21.15 17.98 2.63
C ARG A 216 19.93 18.65 3.24
N ASP A 217 18.82 17.94 3.26
CA ASP A 217 17.61 18.31 3.98
C ASP A 217 17.09 17.10 4.77
N PRO A 218 17.47 16.99 6.06
CA PRO A 218 16.98 15.92 6.93
C PRO A 218 15.46 15.89 7.11
N ASN A 219 14.77 17.00 6.86
CA ASN A 219 13.32 17.14 7.05
C ASN A 219 12.53 17.02 5.74
N HIS A 220 13.18 16.70 4.62
CA HIS A 220 12.51 16.53 3.34
C HIS A 220 11.42 15.46 3.45
N LEU A 221 10.17 15.84 3.23
CA LEU A 221 9.01 15.00 3.53
C LEU A 221 9.01 13.70 2.73
N GLY A 222 9.09 13.83 1.39
CA GLY A 222 9.14 12.69 0.48
C GLY A 222 10.33 11.76 0.72
N ALA A 223 11.54 12.29 0.90
CA ALA A 223 12.72 11.48 1.10
C ALA A 223 12.68 10.68 2.41
N ASN A 224 12.16 11.25 3.51
CA ASN A 224 12.00 10.49 4.76
C ASN A 224 11.01 9.33 4.59
N HIS A 225 9.90 9.57 3.89
CA HIS A 225 8.92 8.54 3.59
C HIS A 225 9.50 7.44 2.70
N TYR A 226 9.99 7.80 1.52
CA TYR A 226 10.49 6.83 0.55
C TYR A 226 11.71 6.06 1.07
N TYR A 227 12.52 6.66 1.95
CA TYR A 227 13.62 5.95 2.59
C TYR A 227 13.17 4.84 3.53
N ILE A 228 12.07 5.04 4.28
CA ILE A 228 11.48 3.96 5.09
C ILE A 228 11.10 2.77 4.20
N HIS A 229 10.36 3.02 3.12
CA HIS A 229 10.00 1.97 2.15
C HIS A 229 11.23 1.32 1.50
N ALA A 230 12.24 2.12 1.18
CA ALA A 230 13.45 1.62 0.52
C ALA A 230 14.25 0.64 1.40
N VAL A 231 14.20 0.76 2.73
CA VAL A 231 15.05 -0.05 3.64
C VAL A 231 14.29 -0.97 4.59
N GLU A 232 12.96 -0.89 4.69
CA GLU A 232 12.18 -1.70 5.64
C GLU A 232 12.37 -3.21 5.46
N ALA A 233 12.49 -3.67 4.21
CA ALA A 233 12.70 -5.07 3.88
C ALA A 233 14.19 -5.48 3.87
N SER A 234 15.11 -4.52 4.05
CA SER A 234 16.55 -4.77 4.04
C SER A 234 17.03 -5.54 5.29
N PRO A 235 18.27 -6.05 5.29
CA PRO A 235 18.93 -6.54 6.51
C PRO A 235 19.19 -5.48 7.58
N HIS A 236 19.06 -4.19 7.23
CA HIS A 236 19.42 -3.05 8.08
C HIS A 236 18.28 -2.00 8.18
N PRO A 237 17.06 -2.39 8.58
CA PRO A 237 15.93 -1.46 8.67
C PRO A 237 16.17 -0.35 9.71
N GLU A 238 17.04 -0.57 10.70
CA GLU A 238 17.42 0.40 11.72
C GLU A 238 18.00 1.71 11.16
N ARG A 239 18.52 1.69 9.92
CA ARG A 239 19.04 2.87 9.23
C ARG A 239 17.98 3.96 9.07
N ALA A 240 16.70 3.60 8.98
CA ALA A 240 15.60 4.54 8.83
C ALA A 240 14.97 5.00 10.16
N LEU A 241 15.51 4.61 11.33
CA LEU A 241 15.03 5.14 12.61
C LEU A 241 15.05 6.68 12.71
N PRO A 242 16.06 7.41 12.19
CA PRO A 242 16.01 8.86 12.14
C PRO A 242 14.86 9.40 11.28
N SER A 243 14.55 8.73 10.16
CA SER A 243 13.43 9.13 9.29
C SER A 243 12.08 8.85 9.94
N ALA A 244 11.93 7.70 10.60
CA ALA A 244 10.75 7.34 11.39
C ALA A 244 10.48 8.40 12.46
N ALA A 245 11.48 8.74 13.28
CA ALA A 245 11.33 9.75 14.34
C ALA A 245 10.99 11.15 13.83
N ARG A 246 11.38 11.50 12.60
CA ARG A 246 11.02 12.78 11.97
C ARG A 246 9.59 12.78 11.46
N LEU A 247 9.17 11.74 10.74
CA LEU A 247 7.83 11.67 10.15
C LEU A 247 6.70 11.72 11.19
N GLU A 248 6.93 11.21 12.40
CA GLU A 248 5.99 11.38 13.53
C GLU A 248 5.60 12.84 13.80
N LYS A 249 6.44 13.80 13.40
CA LYS A 249 6.28 15.23 13.70
C LYS A 249 6.11 16.09 12.46
N LEU A 250 6.63 15.66 11.31
CA LEU A 250 6.66 16.48 10.10
C LEU A 250 5.26 16.70 9.52
N ALA A 251 4.42 15.66 9.46
CA ALA A 251 3.09 15.74 8.85
C ALA A 251 2.02 15.02 9.69
N PRO A 252 1.74 15.47 10.93
CA PRO A 252 0.84 14.77 11.85
C PRO A 252 -0.63 14.73 11.41
N ALA A 253 -1.03 15.52 10.40
CA ALA A 253 -2.37 15.48 9.82
C ALA A 253 -2.48 14.59 8.57
N GLU A 254 -1.37 14.03 8.09
CA GLU A 254 -1.34 13.08 6.98
C GLU A 254 -1.21 11.68 7.58
N GLY A 255 -2.29 10.89 7.52
CA GLY A 255 -2.39 9.63 8.26
C GLY A 255 -1.42 8.57 7.75
N HIS A 256 -1.13 8.51 6.45
CA HIS A 256 -0.16 7.56 5.93
C HIS A 256 1.27 7.90 6.39
N LEU A 257 1.68 9.17 6.32
CA LEU A 257 2.99 9.61 6.78
C LEU A 257 3.17 9.44 8.30
N ALA A 258 2.12 9.69 9.08
CA ALA A 258 2.13 9.41 10.52
C ALA A 258 2.22 7.90 10.83
N HIS A 259 1.72 7.05 9.94
CA HIS A 259 1.80 5.60 10.03
C HIS A 259 3.18 5.05 9.68
N MET A 260 3.85 5.59 8.65
CA MET A 260 5.11 5.05 8.12
C MET A 260 6.19 4.69 9.15
N PRO A 261 6.43 5.45 10.24
CA PRO A 261 7.34 5.05 11.30
C PRO A 261 7.08 3.63 11.86
N ALA A 262 5.81 3.20 11.91
CA ALA A 262 5.41 1.90 12.42
C ALA A 262 6.03 0.72 11.66
N HIS A 263 6.37 0.89 10.38
CA HIS A 263 7.04 -0.12 9.57
C HIS A 263 8.45 -0.40 10.11
N ILE A 264 9.24 0.64 10.38
CA ILE A 264 10.59 0.48 10.95
C ILE A 264 10.50 -0.05 12.37
N TYR A 265 9.62 0.51 13.20
CA TYR A 265 9.46 0.06 14.59
C TYR A 265 9.05 -1.42 14.69
N ALA A 266 8.15 -1.89 13.84
CA ALA A 266 7.80 -3.30 13.77
C ALA A 266 9.01 -4.18 13.40
N ARG A 267 9.87 -3.74 12.48
CA ARG A 267 11.04 -4.50 12.02
C ARG A 267 12.17 -4.56 13.06
N VAL A 268 12.32 -3.52 13.90
CA VAL A 268 13.31 -3.52 15.00
C VAL A 268 12.76 -4.04 16.33
N GLY A 269 11.49 -4.46 16.36
CA GLY A 269 10.84 -5.05 17.54
C GLY A 269 10.24 -4.05 18.54
N ASP A 270 10.20 -2.75 18.23
CA ASP A 270 9.53 -1.74 19.06
C ASP A 270 8.02 -1.69 18.76
N HIS A 271 7.31 -2.72 19.20
CA HIS A 271 5.87 -2.84 18.97
C HIS A 271 5.03 -1.84 19.77
N PHE A 272 5.58 -1.18 20.79
CA PHE A 272 4.91 -0.10 21.51
C PHE A 272 4.93 1.19 20.68
N ALA A 273 6.09 1.58 20.15
CA ALA A 273 6.18 2.72 19.23
C ALA A 273 5.37 2.48 17.95
N SER A 274 5.41 1.26 17.41
CA SER A 274 4.59 0.89 16.25
C SER A 274 3.09 1.08 16.51
N ALA A 275 2.58 0.62 17.66
CA ALA A 275 1.18 0.85 18.04
C ALA A 275 0.85 2.34 18.18
N HIS A 276 1.73 3.12 18.83
CA HIS A 276 1.53 4.55 19.04
C HIS A 276 1.40 5.34 17.71
N CYS A 277 2.28 5.07 16.74
CA CYS A 277 2.22 5.70 15.42
C CYS A 277 0.90 5.39 14.70
N ASN A 278 0.44 4.14 14.78
CA ASN A 278 -0.84 3.75 14.19
C ASN A 278 -2.03 4.43 14.87
N GLU A 279 -2.04 4.56 16.19
CA GLU A 279 -3.09 5.30 16.91
C GLU A 279 -3.16 6.77 16.46
N ALA A 280 -1.99 7.42 16.30
CA ALA A 280 -1.90 8.79 15.79
C ALA A 280 -2.41 8.88 14.34
N ALA A 281 -1.99 7.96 13.47
CA ALA A 281 -2.42 7.88 12.07
C ALA A 281 -3.95 7.67 11.94
N ILE A 282 -4.52 6.74 12.72
CA ILE A 282 -5.97 6.49 12.77
C ILE A 282 -6.73 7.74 13.22
N ALA A 283 -6.18 8.48 14.19
CA ALA A 283 -6.80 9.73 14.66
C ALA A 283 -6.77 10.82 13.57
N ALA A 284 -5.65 10.97 12.86
CA ALA A 284 -5.52 11.89 11.72
C ALA A 284 -6.49 11.54 10.60
N ASP A 285 -6.55 10.26 10.19
CA ASP A 285 -7.45 9.78 9.15
C ASP A 285 -8.92 9.95 9.53
N LYS A 286 -9.31 9.67 10.78
CA LYS A 286 -10.68 9.89 11.21
C LYS A 286 -11.11 11.35 11.09
N LYS A 287 -10.19 12.29 11.39
CA LYS A 287 -10.46 13.71 11.20
C LYS A 287 -10.59 14.03 9.71
N PHE A 288 -9.65 13.59 8.88
CA PHE A 288 -9.68 13.78 7.43
C PHE A 288 -10.96 13.23 6.79
N LEU A 289 -11.28 11.96 7.05
CA LEU A 289 -12.48 11.28 6.53
C LEU A 289 -13.79 11.87 7.07
N GLY A 290 -13.76 12.53 8.24
CA GLY A 290 -14.91 13.26 8.77
C GLY A 290 -15.12 14.63 8.13
N GLU A 291 -14.08 15.21 7.53
CA GLU A 291 -14.09 16.52 6.88
C GLU A 291 -14.22 16.42 5.34
N THR A 292 -13.99 15.23 4.77
CA THR A 292 -14.08 14.96 3.33
C THR A 292 -15.18 13.94 3.01
N GLN A 293 -15.44 13.74 1.71
CA GLN A 293 -16.31 12.66 1.22
C GLN A 293 -15.50 11.46 0.72
N GLU A 294 -14.23 11.34 1.09
CA GLU A 294 -13.32 10.30 0.58
C GLU A 294 -13.84 8.88 0.89
N GLN A 295 -14.21 8.16 -0.17
CA GLN A 295 -14.66 6.75 -0.11
C GLN A 295 -13.74 5.81 -0.91
N GLY A 296 -12.68 6.35 -1.50
CA GLY A 296 -11.83 5.64 -2.45
C GLY A 296 -10.76 4.80 -1.78
N ILE A 297 -9.66 4.62 -2.52
CA ILE A 297 -8.52 3.79 -2.13
C ILE A 297 -7.91 4.26 -0.81
N TYR A 298 -7.92 5.56 -0.51
CA TYR A 298 -7.36 6.07 0.74
C TYR A 298 -8.09 5.48 1.95
N ARG A 299 -9.43 5.56 1.98
CA ARG A 299 -10.24 5.00 3.06
C ARG A 299 -10.18 3.47 3.11
N MET A 300 -10.24 2.82 1.95
CA MET A 300 -10.38 1.36 1.89
C MET A 300 -9.06 0.63 2.12
N MET A 301 -7.93 1.22 1.70
CA MET A 301 -6.61 0.60 1.81
C MET A 301 -5.76 1.23 2.90
N TYR A 302 -5.51 2.55 2.87
CA TYR A 302 -4.56 3.19 3.77
C TYR A 302 -5.07 3.27 5.22
N TYR A 303 -6.29 3.76 5.42
CA TYR A 303 -6.89 3.77 6.77
C TYR A 303 -7.09 2.36 7.34
N SER A 304 -7.47 1.40 6.49
CA SER A 304 -7.58 -0.02 6.87
C SER A 304 -6.21 -0.60 7.25
N HIS A 305 -5.15 -0.23 6.53
CA HIS A 305 -3.78 -0.66 6.83
C HIS A 305 -3.33 -0.17 8.21
N ASN A 306 -3.64 1.08 8.56
CA ASN A 306 -3.34 1.64 9.89
C ASN A 306 -4.06 0.86 11.00
N LEU A 307 -5.34 0.50 10.79
CA LEU A 307 -6.09 -0.36 11.73
C LEU A 307 -5.53 -1.77 11.82
N HIS A 308 -5.11 -2.35 10.69
CA HIS A 308 -4.53 -3.68 10.63
C HIS A 308 -3.18 -3.75 11.35
N PHE A 309 -2.31 -2.76 11.12
CA PHE A 309 -1.02 -2.64 11.80
C PHE A 309 -1.20 -2.39 13.30
N LEU A 310 -2.20 -1.60 13.72
CA LEU A 310 -2.50 -1.46 15.16
C LEU A 310 -2.90 -2.79 15.78
N ALA A 311 -3.73 -3.59 15.09
CA ALA A 311 -4.10 -4.92 15.56
C ALA A 311 -2.87 -5.83 15.69
N PHE A 312 -2.00 -5.84 14.67
CA PHE A 312 -0.73 -6.58 14.70
C PHE A 312 0.19 -6.14 15.84
N ALA A 313 0.51 -4.85 15.94
CA ALA A 313 1.42 -4.32 16.94
C ALA A 313 0.88 -4.55 18.36
N SER A 314 -0.44 -4.45 18.54
CA SER A 314 -1.10 -4.74 19.82
C SER A 314 -1.07 -6.22 20.18
N CYS A 315 -1.14 -7.14 19.20
CA CYS A 315 -0.85 -8.55 19.46
C CYS A 315 0.60 -8.73 19.94
N MET A 316 1.56 -8.15 19.23
CA MET A 316 2.98 -8.31 19.53
C MET A 316 3.41 -7.71 20.88
N ASN A 317 2.73 -6.65 21.35
CA ASN A 317 2.99 -6.04 22.65
C ASN A 317 2.10 -6.57 23.79
N GLY A 318 1.22 -7.55 23.53
CA GLY A 318 0.38 -8.19 24.54
C GLY A 318 -0.89 -7.43 24.93
N ASN A 319 -1.31 -6.40 24.18
CA ASN A 319 -2.52 -5.63 24.46
C ASN A 319 -3.75 -6.18 23.73
N PHE A 320 -4.38 -7.21 24.30
CA PHE A 320 -5.56 -7.86 23.72
C PHE A 320 -6.72 -6.89 23.47
N ALA A 321 -6.98 -5.97 24.40
CA ALA A 321 -8.11 -5.04 24.29
C ALA A 321 -7.96 -4.12 23.07
N ALA A 322 -6.76 -3.56 22.87
CA ALA A 322 -6.47 -2.72 21.71
C ALA A 322 -6.49 -3.53 20.41
N ALA A 323 -5.89 -4.73 20.39
CA ALA A 323 -5.87 -5.60 19.22
C ALA A 323 -7.29 -5.93 18.74
N LYS A 324 -8.16 -6.32 19.69
CA LYS A 324 -9.56 -6.67 19.41
C LYS A 324 -10.37 -5.48 18.90
N ASP A 325 -10.20 -4.31 19.50
CA ASP A 325 -10.90 -3.08 19.10
C ASP A 325 -10.47 -2.61 17.69
N ALA A 326 -9.16 -2.63 17.40
CA ALA A 326 -8.62 -2.31 16.09
C ALA A 326 -9.14 -3.26 15.01
N ALA A 327 -9.12 -4.57 15.27
CA ALA A 327 -9.64 -5.59 14.36
C ALA A 327 -11.14 -5.43 14.07
N ALA A 328 -11.94 -5.10 15.09
CA ALA A 328 -13.37 -4.86 14.92
C ALA A 328 -13.64 -3.63 14.04
N LYS A 329 -12.89 -2.53 14.26
CA LYS A 329 -12.96 -1.31 13.45
C LYS A 329 -12.53 -1.55 12.00
N LEU A 330 -11.49 -2.36 11.80
CA LEU A 330 -11.02 -2.76 10.47
C LEU A 330 -12.14 -3.45 9.69
N VAL A 331 -12.71 -4.53 10.25
CA VAL A 331 -13.79 -5.28 9.59
C VAL A 331 -15.00 -4.39 9.31
N ALA A 332 -15.38 -3.53 10.24
CA ALA A 332 -16.48 -2.59 10.03
C ALA A 332 -16.22 -1.59 8.88
N ASN A 333 -14.96 -1.20 8.64
CA ASN A 333 -14.59 -0.32 7.53
C ASN A 333 -14.61 -1.06 6.18
N VAL A 334 -14.04 -2.26 6.12
CA VAL A 334 -13.81 -2.96 4.84
C VAL A 334 -14.99 -3.82 4.36
N ALA A 335 -15.78 -4.39 5.27
CA ALA A 335 -16.83 -5.36 4.90
C ALA A 335 -17.84 -4.83 3.87
N PRO A 336 -18.29 -3.56 3.92
CA PRO A 336 -19.17 -3.01 2.88
C PRO A 336 -18.53 -2.96 1.48
N GLY A 337 -17.20 -2.84 1.41
CA GLY A 337 -16.43 -2.67 0.17
C GLY A 337 -16.00 -3.97 -0.51
N VAL A 338 -16.08 -5.12 0.16
CA VAL A 338 -15.53 -6.40 -0.35
C VAL A 338 -16.14 -6.80 -1.70
N LYS A 339 -17.42 -6.54 -1.93
CA LYS A 339 -18.07 -6.87 -3.22
C LYS A 339 -17.50 -6.08 -4.39
N SER A 340 -17.15 -4.81 -4.18
CA SER A 340 -16.53 -3.95 -5.20
C SER A 340 -15.02 -4.10 -5.28
N MET A 341 -14.37 -4.45 -4.17
CA MET A 341 -12.92 -4.61 -4.04
C MET A 341 -12.63 -5.94 -3.34
N PRO A 342 -12.64 -7.08 -4.07
CA PRO A 342 -12.50 -8.42 -3.48
C PRO A 342 -11.23 -8.61 -2.63
N MET A 343 -10.15 -7.89 -2.95
CA MET A 343 -8.90 -7.88 -2.17
C MET A 343 -9.08 -7.46 -0.70
N LEU A 344 -10.15 -6.73 -0.37
CA LEU A 344 -10.47 -6.36 1.01
C LEU A 344 -10.86 -7.55 1.88
N GLU A 345 -11.22 -8.70 1.28
CA GLU A 345 -11.55 -9.91 2.02
C GLU A 345 -10.38 -10.36 2.92
N GLY A 346 -9.13 -10.11 2.51
CA GLY A 346 -7.92 -10.44 3.29
C GLY A 346 -7.86 -9.83 4.68
N PHE A 347 -8.59 -8.74 4.94
CA PHE A 347 -8.69 -8.10 6.25
C PHE A 347 -9.80 -8.68 7.14
N LEU A 348 -10.77 -9.41 6.58
CA LEU A 348 -11.89 -9.96 7.35
C LEU A 348 -11.47 -10.98 8.42
N PRO A 349 -10.43 -11.81 8.21
CA PRO A 349 -9.97 -12.75 9.24
C PRO A 349 -9.28 -12.11 10.45
N THR A 350 -8.95 -10.82 10.45
CA THR A 350 -8.15 -10.20 11.52
C THR A 350 -8.71 -10.45 12.93
N PRO A 351 -10.02 -10.36 13.22
CA PRO A 351 -10.54 -10.72 14.55
C PRO A 351 -10.30 -12.18 14.94
N ILE A 352 -10.33 -13.11 13.98
CA ILE A 352 -10.05 -14.54 14.21
C ILE A 352 -8.57 -14.71 14.57
N VAL A 353 -7.69 -14.04 13.82
CA VAL A 353 -6.24 -14.04 14.05
C VAL A 353 -5.89 -13.42 15.41
N VAL A 354 -6.57 -12.34 15.82
CA VAL A 354 -6.38 -11.75 17.16
C VAL A 354 -6.75 -12.74 18.27
N LEU A 355 -7.89 -13.43 18.17
CA LEU A 355 -8.25 -14.45 19.17
C LEU A 355 -7.25 -15.60 19.20
N PHE A 356 -6.75 -16.01 18.03
CA PHE A 356 -5.70 -17.03 17.93
C PHE A 356 -4.40 -16.58 18.60
N ALA A 357 -3.94 -15.35 18.34
CA ALA A 357 -2.67 -14.82 18.86
C ALA A 357 -2.62 -14.73 20.39
N PHE A 358 -3.78 -14.58 21.04
CA PHE A 358 -3.90 -14.54 22.50
C PHE A 358 -4.41 -15.84 23.12
N GLU A 359 -4.52 -16.92 22.33
CA GLU A 359 -5.00 -18.23 22.78
C GLU A 359 -6.42 -18.19 23.38
N HIS A 360 -7.28 -17.29 22.89
CA HIS A 360 -8.69 -17.18 23.29
C HIS A 360 -9.55 -18.28 22.63
N TRP A 361 -9.18 -19.56 22.83
CA TRP A 361 -9.78 -20.71 22.15
C TRP A 361 -11.29 -20.78 22.32
N ASN A 362 -11.79 -20.58 23.54
CA ASN A 362 -13.22 -20.63 23.82
C ASN A 362 -14.01 -19.51 23.13
N ASP A 363 -13.42 -18.34 22.92
CA ASP A 363 -14.07 -17.25 22.20
C ASP A 363 -14.02 -17.49 20.69
N LEU A 364 -12.90 -18.02 20.19
CA LEU A 364 -12.75 -18.42 18.79
C LEU A 364 -13.78 -19.48 18.40
N LEU A 365 -13.98 -20.51 19.25
CA LEU A 365 -14.99 -21.55 19.03
C LEU A 365 -16.45 -21.04 19.08
N LYS A 366 -16.70 -19.86 19.67
CA LYS A 366 -18.03 -19.22 19.72
C LYS A 366 -18.28 -18.28 18.55
N LEU A 367 -17.28 -18.00 17.71
CA LEU A 367 -17.48 -17.14 16.55
C LEU A 367 -18.54 -17.73 15.63
N PRO A 368 -19.45 -16.91 15.08
CA PRO A 368 -20.40 -17.38 14.09
C PRO A 368 -19.66 -17.83 12.83
N VAL A 369 -20.31 -18.71 12.07
CA VAL A 369 -19.84 -19.05 10.72
C VAL A 369 -19.83 -17.77 9.87
N PRO A 370 -18.72 -17.44 9.17
CA PRO A 370 -18.69 -16.29 8.27
C PRO A 370 -19.70 -16.40 7.13
N ASP A 371 -19.97 -15.29 6.42
CA ASP A 371 -20.77 -15.31 5.20
C ASP A 371 -20.13 -16.30 4.19
N PRO A 372 -20.88 -17.27 3.62
CA PRO A 372 -20.33 -18.27 2.71
C PRO A 372 -19.70 -17.69 1.43
N SER A 373 -20.03 -16.44 1.07
CA SER A 373 -19.40 -15.74 -0.06
C SER A 373 -17.97 -15.30 0.20
N PHE A 374 -17.53 -15.24 1.47
CA PHE A 374 -16.16 -14.92 1.86
C PHE A 374 -15.32 -16.20 1.97
N VAL A 375 -14.95 -16.75 0.81
CA VAL A 375 -14.30 -18.07 0.72
C VAL A 375 -12.95 -18.12 1.43
N THR A 376 -12.16 -17.04 1.36
CA THR A 376 -10.86 -16.93 2.03
C THR A 376 -11.05 -16.87 3.54
N THR A 377 -12.02 -16.08 3.99
CA THR A 377 -12.36 -15.92 5.41
C THR A 377 -12.85 -17.22 6.02
N ASN A 378 -13.70 -17.98 5.30
CA ASN A 378 -14.17 -19.28 5.77
C ASN A 378 -13.03 -20.30 5.89
N ALA A 379 -12.09 -20.32 4.93
CA ALA A 379 -10.92 -21.19 5.03
C ALA A 379 -10.08 -20.86 6.27
N VAL A 380 -9.75 -19.58 6.48
CA VAL A 380 -9.01 -19.16 7.68
C VAL A 380 -9.78 -19.49 8.97
N TRP A 381 -11.09 -19.25 8.99
CA TRP A 381 -11.95 -19.60 10.12
C TRP A 381 -11.90 -21.09 10.45
N HIS A 382 -12.06 -21.98 9.46
CA HIS A 382 -11.94 -23.43 9.69
C HIS A 382 -10.55 -23.79 10.22
N SER A 383 -9.48 -23.25 9.63
CA SER A 383 -8.12 -23.58 10.05
C SER A 383 -7.85 -23.23 11.53
N LEU A 384 -8.20 -22.00 11.95
CA LEU A 384 -7.94 -21.53 13.31
C LEU A 384 -8.95 -22.10 14.32
N ARG A 385 -10.17 -22.47 13.87
CA ARG A 385 -11.12 -23.24 14.69
C ARG A 385 -10.61 -24.64 14.96
N GLY A 386 -9.97 -25.27 13.98
CA GLY A 386 -9.27 -26.54 14.15
C GLY A 386 -8.14 -26.44 15.19
N VAL A 387 -7.36 -25.36 15.13
CA VAL A 387 -6.31 -25.10 16.12
C VAL A 387 -6.90 -24.98 17.53
N ALA A 388 -7.99 -24.22 17.68
CA ALA A 388 -8.67 -24.07 18.96
C ALA A 388 -9.25 -25.40 19.50
N PHE A 389 -9.79 -26.26 18.64
CA PHE A 389 -10.22 -27.61 19.05
C PHE A 389 -9.04 -28.47 19.51
N ALA A 390 -7.92 -28.48 18.77
CA ALA A 390 -6.74 -29.24 19.15
C ALA A 390 -6.21 -28.80 20.53
N ASN A 391 -6.15 -27.48 20.77
CA ASN A 391 -5.70 -26.88 22.03
C ASN A 391 -6.69 -27.04 23.20
N THR A 392 -7.92 -27.50 22.94
CA THR A 392 -8.92 -27.80 23.96
C THR A 392 -9.15 -29.31 24.14
N GLY A 393 -8.24 -30.15 23.60
CA GLY A 393 -8.29 -31.60 23.72
C GLY A 393 -9.30 -32.29 22.80
N ARG A 394 -9.87 -31.55 21.84
CA ARG A 394 -10.94 -31.98 20.93
C ARG A 394 -10.35 -32.38 19.57
N THR A 395 -9.43 -33.34 19.60
CA THR A 395 -8.64 -33.74 18.42
C THR A 395 -9.50 -34.18 17.23
N ALA A 396 -10.58 -34.93 17.47
CA ALA A 396 -11.45 -35.39 16.39
C ALA A 396 -12.15 -34.23 15.66
N GLU A 397 -12.61 -33.22 16.40
CA GLU A 397 -13.17 -32.01 15.80
C GLU A 397 -12.10 -31.19 15.06
N ALA A 398 -10.87 -31.11 15.59
CA ALA A 398 -9.77 -30.45 14.89
C ALA A 398 -9.47 -31.09 13.52
N GLU A 399 -9.50 -32.41 13.42
CA GLU A 399 -9.33 -33.12 12.14
C GLU A 399 -10.48 -32.86 11.16
N GLN A 400 -11.71 -32.76 11.67
CA GLN A 400 -12.85 -32.42 10.84
C GLN A 400 -12.71 -30.99 10.28
N GLU A 401 -12.25 -30.03 11.10
CA GLU A 401 -11.94 -28.67 10.62
C GLU A 401 -10.81 -28.65 9.59
N GLN A 402 -9.75 -29.44 9.79
CA GLN A 402 -8.67 -29.57 8.81
C GLN A 402 -9.18 -30.08 7.46
N LYS A 403 -10.11 -31.04 7.47
CA LYS A 403 -10.75 -31.52 6.25
C LYS A 403 -11.55 -30.40 5.56
N GLN A 404 -12.36 -29.64 6.30
CA GLN A 404 -13.13 -28.52 5.75
C GLN A 404 -12.23 -27.41 5.19
N PHE A 405 -11.17 -27.07 5.91
CA PHE A 405 -10.15 -26.12 5.43
C PHE A 405 -9.55 -26.57 4.09
N ARG A 406 -9.09 -27.83 3.99
CA ARG A 406 -8.52 -28.37 2.75
C ARG A 406 -9.52 -28.38 1.59
N GLU A 407 -10.78 -28.72 1.86
CA GLU A 407 -11.85 -28.71 0.85
C GLU A 407 -12.15 -27.30 0.31
N LEU A 408 -12.08 -26.27 1.15
CA LEU A 408 -12.24 -24.87 0.74
C LEU A 408 -10.99 -24.33 0.05
N ALA A 409 -9.80 -24.59 0.62
CA ALA A 409 -8.52 -24.18 0.06
C ALA A 409 -8.33 -24.70 -1.37
N ALA A 410 -8.73 -25.95 -1.65
CA ALA A 410 -8.66 -26.54 -2.98
C ALA A 410 -9.56 -25.86 -4.04
N LYS A 411 -10.54 -25.04 -3.62
CA LYS A 411 -11.44 -24.30 -4.53
C LYS A 411 -10.90 -22.91 -4.87
N ILE A 412 -9.88 -22.43 -4.17
CA ILE A 412 -9.32 -21.10 -4.35
C ILE A 412 -8.02 -21.25 -5.15
N PRO A 413 -7.85 -20.54 -6.27
CA PRO A 413 -6.60 -20.58 -7.03
C PRO A 413 -5.42 -20.15 -6.15
N PRO A 414 -4.30 -20.89 -6.12
CA PRO A 414 -3.18 -20.57 -5.25
C PRO A 414 -2.54 -19.21 -5.54
N GLU A 415 -2.62 -18.73 -6.79
CA GLU A 415 -2.16 -17.42 -7.24
C GLU A 415 -3.13 -16.28 -6.91
N GLN A 416 -4.34 -16.58 -6.44
CA GLN A 416 -5.28 -15.56 -6.01
C GLN A 416 -4.65 -14.74 -4.88
N MET A 417 -4.78 -13.42 -4.96
CA MET A 417 -4.31 -12.52 -3.90
C MET A 417 -5.11 -12.77 -2.62
N TYR A 418 -4.39 -13.02 -1.52
CA TYR A 418 -4.94 -13.08 -0.16
C TYR A 418 -5.13 -11.66 0.37
N ASP A 419 -4.10 -10.83 0.22
CA ASP A 419 -4.10 -9.40 0.50
C ASP A 419 -3.40 -8.65 -0.66
N MET A 420 -2.80 -7.47 -0.44
CA MET A 420 -2.11 -6.73 -1.51
C MET A 420 -0.76 -7.31 -1.93
N LEU A 421 -0.10 -8.12 -1.09
CA LEU A 421 1.29 -8.55 -1.26
C LEU A 421 1.45 -10.08 -1.27
N ASN A 422 0.51 -10.80 -0.67
CA ASN A 422 0.57 -12.24 -0.47
C ASN A 422 -0.51 -12.95 -1.28
N ASN A 423 -0.17 -14.11 -1.83
CA ASN A 423 -1.14 -15.00 -2.46
C ASN A 423 -1.68 -16.03 -1.46
N VAL A 424 -2.89 -16.54 -1.75
CA VAL A 424 -3.60 -17.54 -0.94
C VAL A 424 -2.77 -18.81 -0.80
N GLY A 425 -2.07 -19.25 -1.85
CA GLY A 425 -1.30 -20.49 -1.83
C GLY A 425 -0.16 -20.47 -0.80
N ALA A 426 0.55 -19.35 -0.65
CA ALA A 426 1.59 -19.18 0.36
C ALA A 426 0.98 -19.14 1.77
N VAL A 427 -0.01 -18.28 1.97
CA VAL A 427 -0.65 -18.09 3.29
C VAL A 427 -1.31 -19.39 3.78
N PHE A 428 -2.01 -20.12 2.91
CA PHE A 428 -2.71 -21.34 3.31
C PHE A 428 -1.78 -22.50 3.62
N LYS A 429 -0.55 -22.53 3.09
CA LYS A 429 0.46 -23.50 3.56
C LYS A 429 0.82 -23.28 5.01
N ILE A 430 0.94 -22.02 5.45
CA ILE A 430 1.19 -21.69 6.86
C ILE A 430 0.02 -22.20 7.72
N HIS A 431 -1.23 -21.91 7.33
CA HIS A 431 -2.42 -22.40 8.03
C HIS A 431 -2.50 -23.93 8.09
N GLU A 432 -2.23 -24.62 6.98
CA GLU A 432 -2.23 -26.09 6.89
C GLU A 432 -1.23 -26.70 7.86
N HIS A 433 0.02 -26.22 7.83
CA HIS A 433 1.10 -26.76 8.63
C HIS A 433 0.99 -26.40 10.11
N LEU A 434 0.50 -25.20 10.42
CA LEU A 434 0.17 -24.81 11.80
C LEU A 434 -0.93 -25.72 12.38
N LEU A 435 -2.03 -25.92 11.66
CA LEU A 435 -3.12 -26.79 12.11
C LEU A 435 -2.64 -28.24 12.25
N ALA A 436 -1.87 -28.75 11.29
CA ALA A 436 -1.30 -30.09 11.36
C ALA A 436 -0.40 -30.28 12.59
N ALA A 437 0.41 -29.26 12.92
CA ALA A 437 1.26 -29.29 14.10
C ALA A 437 0.44 -29.37 15.40
N GLU A 438 -0.63 -28.58 15.48
CA GLU A 438 -1.50 -28.55 16.66
C GLU A 438 -2.27 -29.86 16.85
N ILE A 439 -2.75 -30.48 15.78
CA ILE A 439 -3.36 -31.82 15.81
C ILE A 439 -2.34 -32.89 16.24
N ALA A 440 -1.11 -32.83 15.73
CA ALA A 440 -0.06 -33.77 16.14
C ALA A 440 0.28 -33.61 17.64
N ARG A 441 0.39 -32.37 18.11
CA ARG A 441 0.61 -32.06 19.53
C ARG A 441 -0.52 -32.56 20.42
N SER A 442 -1.78 -32.42 20.00
CA SER A 442 -2.94 -32.94 20.76
C SER A 442 -3.01 -34.47 20.81
N ARG A 443 -2.16 -35.16 20.03
CA ARG A 443 -1.95 -36.62 20.04
C ARG A 443 -0.68 -37.05 20.77
N HIS A 444 0.08 -36.11 21.33
CA HIS A 444 1.39 -36.34 21.91
C HIS A 444 2.44 -36.84 20.89
N ASP A 445 2.30 -36.47 19.61
CA ASP A 445 3.30 -36.70 18.57
C ASP A 445 4.14 -35.44 18.34
N ASP A 446 5.07 -35.18 19.27
CA ASP A 446 5.92 -33.99 19.26
C ASP A 446 6.82 -33.92 18.02
N LYS A 447 7.22 -35.08 17.48
CA LYS A 447 8.05 -35.15 16.28
C LYS A 447 7.27 -34.61 15.07
N ALA A 448 6.07 -35.13 14.84
CA ALA A 448 5.22 -34.67 13.74
C ALA A 448 4.81 -33.20 13.92
N ALA A 449 4.61 -32.75 15.16
CA ALA A 449 4.32 -31.35 15.46
C ALA A 449 5.49 -30.44 15.05
N ILE A 450 6.72 -30.75 15.48
CA ILE A 450 7.93 -29.99 15.15
C ILE A 450 8.21 -29.99 13.64
N ASP A 451 8.08 -31.15 12.98
CA ASP A 451 8.31 -31.26 11.55
C ASP A 451 7.28 -30.42 10.77
N SER A 452 6.02 -30.37 11.20
CA SER A 452 4.99 -29.50 10.61
C SER A 452 5.30 -28.02 10.83
N LEU A 453 5.71 -27.61 12.04
CA LEU A 453 6.10 -26.22 12.31
C LEU A 453 7.29 -25.77 11.44
N LYS A 454 8.26 -26.64 11.18
CA LYS A 454 9.36 -26.33 10.25
C LYS A 454 8.88 -26.08 8.82
N GLN A 455 7.86 -26.84 8.37
CA GLN A 455 7.24 -26.58 7.06
C GLN A 455 6.48 -25.25 7.05
N ALA A 456 5.81 -24.88 8.16
CA ALA A 456 5.16 -23.58 8.28
C ALA A 456 6.15 -22.41 8.21
N ILE A 457 7.35 -22.54 8.80
CA ILE A 457 8.40 -21.51 8.74
C ILE A 457 9.00 -21.38 7.32
N ALA A 458 9.07 -22.49 6.58
CA ALA A 458 9.65 -22.52 5.24
C ALA A 458 8.66 -22.08 4.13
N ALA A 459 7.36 -22.07 4.43
CA ALA A 459 6.29 -21.65 3.54
C ALA A 459 6.17 -20.12 3.49
#